data_AF-A0A644X5Y0-F1
#
_entry.id   AF-A0A644X5Y0-F1
#
_cell.length_a   1.000
_cell.length_b   1.000
_cell.length_c   1.000
_cell.angle_alpha   90.00
_cell.angle_beta   90.00
_cell.angle_gamma   90.00
#
_symmetry.space_group_name_H-M   'P 1'
#
loop_
_entity.id
_entity.type
_entity.pdbx_description
1 polymer ?
#
loop_
_entity_poly.entity_id
_entity_poly.type
_entity_poly.pdbx_seq_one_letter_code
_entity_poly.pdbx_strand_id
1 'polypeptide(L)'
;MVSEKTTEEHLTDAIRNTKNRLKLDLIDYTTVADNSITPGRYQFYFEVKGKVTKELVRSIEITLDEELRNCNLAYKRFRSKSGLAMPKVIMLEEGTFNKVKEFLFMKGISKNQIKIPRVVTTNKNVLGVIENNKLDY
;
A
#
# COMPACT_ATOMS: atom_id res chain seq x y z
N MET A 1 18.38 -17.85 11.00
CA MET A 1 17.07 -17.17 11.08
C MET A 1 16.71 -16.65 9.70
N VAL A 2 15.62 -17.13 9.10
CA VAL A 2 15.18 -16.64 7.78
C VAL A 2 14.43 -15.34 8.02
N SER A 3 14.97 -14.20 7.57
CA SER A 3 14.23 -12.94 7.57
C SER A 3 13.02 -13.10 6.66
N GLU A 4 11.88 -12.54 7.06
CA GLU A 4 10.79 -12.28 6.12
C GLU A 4 11.36 -11.38 5.00
N LYS A 5 11.16 -11.79 3.75
CA LYS A 5 11.62 -11.07 2.56
C LYS A 5 10.45 -10.96 1.60
N THR A 6 9.77 -9.83 1.65
CA THR A 6 8.76 -9.45 0.65
C THR A 6 9.40 -8.56 -0.40
N THR A 7 9.35 -8.99 -1.68
CA THR A 7 9.83 -8.20 -2.82
C THR A 7 8.72 -7.31 -3.36
N GLU A 8 9.09 -6.29 -4.14
CA GLU A 8 8.12 -5.44 -4.84
C GLU A 8 7.22 -6.23 -5.81
N GLU A 9 7.75 -7.31 -6.40
CA GLU A 9 7.00 -8.23 -7.25
C GLU A 9 5.90 -8.94 -6.47
N HIS A 10 6.21 -9.51 -5.29
CA HIS A 10 5.20 -10.15 -4.43
C HIS A 10 4.09 -9.17 -4.03
N LEU A 11 4.43 -7.92 -3.70
CA LEU A 11 3.45 -6.88 -3.37
C LEU A 11 2.59 -6.53 -4.60
N THR A 12 3.23 -6.32 -5.75
CA THR A 12 2.55 -5.95 -6.99
C THR A 12 1.56 -7.03 -7.41
N ASP A 13 1.96 -8.29 -7.34
CA ASP A 13 1.09 -9.42 -7.68
C ASP A 13 -0.07 -9.58 -6.71
N ALA A 14 0.19 -9.46 -5.40
CA ALA A 14 -0.87 -9.56 -4.40
C ALA A 14 -1.92 -8.44 -4.58
N ILE A 15 -1.48 -7.21 -4.85
CA ILE A 15 -2.36 -6.07 -5.10
C ILE A 15 -3.13 -6.27 -6.41
N ARG A 16 -2.47 -6.73 -7.48
CA ARG A 16 -3.11 -7.02 -8.77
C ARG A 16 -4.21 -8.08 -8.61
N ASN A 17 -3.92 -9.16 -7.90
CA ASN A 17 -4.91 -10.21 -7.65
C ASN A 17 -6.07 -9.70 -6.79
N THR A 18 -5.78 -8.91 -5.75
CA THR A 18 -6.80 -8.27 -4.90
C THR A 18 -7.71 -7.36 -5.71
N LYS A 19 -7.12 -6.51 -6.58
CA LYS A 19 -7.85 -5.63 -7.50
C LYS A 19 -8.80 -6.44 -8.38
N ASN A 20 -8.32 -7.53 -8.97
CA ASN A 20 -9.13 -8.38 -9.85
C ASN A 20 -10.25 -9.10 -9.10
N ARG A 21 -9.95 -9.66 -7.90
CA ARG A 21 -10.94 -10.38 -7.08
C ARG A 21 -12.07 -9.47 -6.60
N LEU A 22 -11.75 -8.24 -6.23
CA LEU A 22 -12.72 -7.26 -5.70
C LEU A 22 -13.25 -6.28 -6.76
N LYS A 23 -12.81 -6.41 -8.02
CA LYS A 23 -13.16 -5.52 -9.14
C LYS A 23 -12.95 -4.03 -8.78
N LEU A 24 -11.81 -3.73 -8.15
CA LEU A 24 -11.48 -2.37 -7.72
C LEU A 24 -10.95 -1.56 -8.90
N ASP A 25 -11.42 -0.33 -9.03
CA ASP A 25 -10.79 0.67 -9.89
C ASP A 25 -9.62 1.36 -9.18
N LEU A 26 -8.59 0.57 -8.85
CA LEU A 26 -7.35 1.07 -8.26
C LEU A 26 -6.58 1.91 -9.28
N ILE A 27 -6.40 3.20 -8.98
CA ILE A 27 -5.69 4.20 -9.78
C ILE A 27 -4.18 4.04 -9.56
N ASP A 28 -3.75 4.13 -8.30
CA ASP A 28 -2.34 3.99 -7.92
C ASP A 28 -2.22 3.60 -6.43
N TYR A 29 -1.04 3.16 -6.00
CA TYR A 29 -0.81 2.74 -4.63
C TYR A 29 0.61 2.95 -4.17
N THR A 30 0.79 2.96 -2.85
CA THR A 30 2.12 2.79 -2.25
C THR A 30 2.05 1.97 -0.97
N THR A 31 3.18 1.37 -0.59
CA THR A 31 3.32 0.48 0.56
C THR A 31 4.40 0.98 1.50
N VAL A 32 4.16 0.87 2.79
CA VAL A 32 5.10 1.21 3.87
C VAL A 32 5.14 0.06 4.87
N ALA A 33 6.32 -0.20 5.44
CA ALA A 33 6.45 -1.08 6.61
C ALA A 33 6.13 -0.27 7.88
N ASP A 34 5.02 -0.58 8.54
CA ASP A 34 4.61 0.03 9.79
C ASP A 34 5.16 -0.78 10.97
N ASN A 35 6.29 -0.31 11.49
CA ASN A 35 6.96 -0.87 12.67
C ASN A 35 6.59 -0.13 13.97
N SER A 36 5.58 0.75 13.94
CA SER A 36 5.13 1.47 15.16
C SER A 36 4.32 0.56 16.10
N ILE A 37 3.88 -0.59 15.61
CA ILE A 37 3.13 -1.61 16.36
C ILE A 37 3.93 -2.93 16.43
N THR A 38 3.58 -3.78 17.40
CA THR A 38 4.16 -5.12 17.55
C THR A 38 3.05 -6.18 17.61
N PRO A 39 3.08 -7.21 16.74
CA PRO A 39 3.98 -7.38 15.60
C PRO A 39 3.75 -6.30 14.53
N GLY A 40 4.79 -5.92 13.79
CA GLY A 40 4.71 -4.93 12.70
C GLY A 40 3.77 -5.39 11.57
N ARG A 41 3.39 -4.47 10.69
CA ARG A 41 2.50 -4.76 9.54
C ARG A 41 2.93 -4.03 8.27
N TYR A 42 2.39 -4.48 7.15
CA TYR A 42 2.37 -3.67 5.93
C TYR A 42 1.20 -2.70 5.97
N GLN A 43 1.46 -1.46 5.60
CA GLN A 43 0.46 -0.42 5.40
C GLN A 43 0.44 -0.01 3.95
N PHE A 44 -0.75 -0.07 3.35
CA PHE A 44 -0.99 0.25 1.95
C PHE A 44 -1.81 1.53 1.87
N TYR A 45 -1.42 2.43 0.98
CA TYR A 45 -2.16 3.63 0.64
C TYR A 45 -2.72 3.44 -0.77
N PHE A 46 -4.04 3.38 -0.88
CA PHE A 46 -4.74 3.09 -2.12
C PHE A 46 -5.51 4.33 -2.58
N GLU A 47 -5.26 4.75 -3.81
CA GLU A 47 -6.12 5.70 -4.52
C GLU A 47 -7.04 4.89 -5.42
N VAL A 48 -8.33 4.85 -5.08
CA VAL A 48 -9.35 4.10 -5.83
C VAL A 48 -10.38 5.06 -6.37
N LYS A 49 -10.93 4.75 -7.55
CA LYS A 49 -12.04 5.50 -8.11
C LYS A 49 -13.36 5.07 -7.48
N GLY A 50 -14.23 6.03 -7.19
CA GLY A 50 -15.59 5.78 -6.74
C GLY A 50 -15.76 5.75 -5.22
N LYS A 51 -16.93 5.28 -4.76
CA LYS A 51 -17.32 5.37 -3.35
C LYS A 51 -16.59 4.34 -2.49
N VAL A 52 -15.87 4.84 -1.49
CA VAL A 52 -15.22 4.05 -0.45
C VAL A 52 -16.16 3.88 0.74
N THR A 53 -16.25 2.66 1.28
CA THR A 53 -16.93 2.36 2.55
C THR A 53 -16.05 1.52 3.46
N LYS A 54 -16.34 1.51 4.77
CA LYS A 54 -15.62 0.67 5.75
C LYS A 54 -15.64 -0.81 5.37
N GLU A 55 -16.76 -1.30 4.84
CA GLU A 55 -16.93 -2.70 4.43
C GLU A 55 -16.04 -3.03 3.24
N LEU A 56 -15.92 -2.12 2.27
CA LEU A 56 -15.02 -2.26 1.15
C LEU A 56 -13.57 -2.34 1.63
N VAL A 57 -13.15 -1.41 2.50
CA VAL A 57 -11.78 -1.39 3.04
C VAL A 57 -11.46 -2.68 3.78
N ARG A 58 -12.37 -3.14 4.65
CA ARG A 58 -12.22 -4.43 5.34
C ARG A 58 -12.08 -5.60 4.36
N SER A 59 -12.88 -5.61 3.29
CA SER A 59 -12.82 -6.64 2.26
C SER A 59 -11.47 -6.64 1.55
N ILE A 60 -10.91 -5.45 1.31
CA ILE A 60 -9.58 -5.28 0.72
C ILE A 60 -8.51 -5.79 1.66
N GLU A 61 -8.51 -5.42 2.94
CA GLU A 61 -7.51 -5.88 3.90
C GLU A 61 -7.49 -7.40 4.04
N ILE A 62 -8.67 -8.05 4.09
CA ILE A 62 -8.80 -9.51 4.14
C ILE A 62 -8.25 -10.14 2.87
N THR A 63 -8.74 -9.69 1.71
CA THR A 63 -8.33 -10.24 0.41
C THR A 63 -6.83 -10.05 0.17
N LEU A 64 -6.30 -8.90 0.56
CA LEU A 64 -4.88 -8.58 0.40
C LEU A 64 -4.01 -9.45 1.31
N ASP A 65 -4.42 -9.72 2.55
CA ASP A 65 -3.69 -10.65 3.42
C ASP A 65 -3.67 -12.08 2.84
N GLU A 66 -4.77 -12.54 2.24
CA GLU A 66 -4.82 -13.82 1.54
C GLU A 66 -3.88 -13.87 0.34
N GLU A 67 -3.93 -12.85 -0.52
CA GLU A 67 -3.08 -12.79 -1.71
C GLU A 67 -1.59 -12.65 -1.35
N LEU A 68 -1.24 -11.88 -0.31
CA LEU A 68 0.14 -11.81 0.19
C LEU A 68 0.63 -13.18 0.69
N ARG A 69 -0.23 -13.97 1.35
CA ARG A 69 0.10 -15.34 1.77
C ARG A 69 0.27 -16.29 0.56
N ASN A 70 -0.45 -16.05 -0.53
CA ASN A 70 -0.36 -16.86 -1.74
C ASN A 70 0.89 -16.52 -2.56
N CYS A 71 1.19 -15.22 -2.71
CA CYS A 71 2.33 -14.73 -3.48
C CYS A 71 3.67 -14.86 -2.75
N ASN A 72 3.68 -14.89 -1.40
CA ASN A 72 4.91 -15.00 -0.62
C ASN A 72 4.80 -16.00 0.53
N LEU A 73 5.49 -17.14 0.39
CA LEU A 73 5.54 -18.19 1.41
C LEU A 73 6.23 -17.73 2.70
N ALA A 74 7.19 -16.79 2.63
CA ALA A 74 7.83 -16.22 3.81
C ALA A 74 6.83 -15.37 4.60
N TYR A 75 6.10 -14.46 3.93
CA TYR A 75 5.00 -13.70 4.52
C TYR A 75 3.99 -14.63 5.20
N LYS A 76 3.54 -15.68 4.49
CA LYS A 76 2.62 -16.69 5.04
C LYS A 76 3.14 -17.32 6.33
N ARG A 77 4.39 -17.75 6.35
CA ARG A 77 5.01 -18.37 7.55
C ARG A 77 5.08 -17.40 8.73
N PHE A 78 5.48 -16.15 8.49
CA PHE A 78 5.57 -15.13 9.53
C PHE A 78 4.19 -14.73 10.07
N ARG A 79 3.22 -14.48 9.18
CA ARG A 79 1.84 -14.15 9.54
C ARG A 79 1.16 -15.26 10.35
N SER A 80 1.36 -16.53 9.97
CA SER A 80 0.82 -17.68 10.71
C SER A 80 1.44 -17.90 12.09
N LYS A 81 2.66 -17.40 12.32
CA LYS A 81 3.34 -17.44 13.64
C LYS A 81 3.12 -16.16 14.45
N SER A 82 2.16 -15.32 14.06
CA SER A 82 1.91 -14.01 14.68
C SER A 82 3.14 -13.08 14.67
N GLY A 83 4.08 -13.28 13.74
CA GLY A 83 5.25 -12.42 13.53
C GLY A 83 4.94 -11.16 12.71
N LEU A 84 3.75 -11.10 12.11
CA LEU A 84 3.21 -9.93 11.41
C LEU A 84 1.75 -9.73 11.80
N ALA A 85 1.35 -8.48 11.99
CA ALA A 85 -0.04 -8.08 12.14
C ALA A 85 -0.75 -8.03 10.76
N MET A 86 -2.08 -7.89 10.80
CA MET A 86 -2.88 -7.76 9.58
C MET A 86 -2.48 -6.50 8.80
N PRO A 87 -2.39 -6.58 7.45
CA PRO A 87 -2.10 -5.41 6.65
C PRO A 87 -3.19 -4.36 6.84
N LYS A 88 -2.78 -3.09 6.87
CA LYS A 88 -3.71 -1.96 6.97
C LYS A 88 -3.84 -1.27 5.62
N VAL A 89 -5.06 -0.97 5.20
CA VAL A 89 -5.33 -0.19 4.00
C VAL A 89 -5.84 1.19 4.39
N ILE A 90 -5.21 2.21 3.83
CA ILE A 90 -5.62 3.60 3.94
C ILE A 90 -6.08 4.05 2.56
N MET A 91 -7.30 4.55 2.50
CA MET A 91 -7.87 5.08 1.28
C MET A 91 -7.49 6.55 1.14
N LEU A 92 -7.15 6.93 -0.09
CA LEU A 92 -6.77 8.28 -0.46
C LEU A 92 -7.82 8.92 -1.35
N GLU A 93 -7.89 10.25 -1.31
CA GLU A 93 -8.67 11.03 -2.26
C GLU A 93 -8.17 10.81 -3.69
N GLU A 94 -9.10 10.81 -4.65
CA GLU A 94 -8.76 10.80 -6.08
C GLU A 94 -7.86 12.01 -6.43
N GLY A 95 -6.77 11.77 -7.15
CA GLY A 95 -5.77 12.77 -7.49
C GLY A 95 -4.66 12.98 -6.45
N THR A 96 -4.63 12.24 -5.34
CA THR A 96 -3.57 12.34 -4.34
C THR A 96 -2.19 12.08 -4.94
N PHE A 97 -2.03 11.02 -5.72
CA PHE A 97 -0.75 10.72 -6.36
C PHE A 97 -0.39 11.74 -7.46
N ASN A 98 -1.36 12.44 -8.04
CA ASN A 98 -1.07 13.57 -8.92
C ASN A 98 -0.50 14.76 -8.13
N LYS A 99 -1.07 15.08 -6.96
CA LYS A 99 -0.52 16.09 -6.03
C LYS A 99 0.90 15.73 -5.60
N VAL A 100 1.18 14.45 -5.35
CA VAL A 100 2.55 13.96 -5.05
C VAL A 100 3.50 14.20 -6.23
N LYS A 101 3.09 13.89 -7.47
CA LYS A 101 3.90 14.15 -8.66
C LYS A 101 4.17 15.64 -8.85
N GLU A 102 3.16 16.48 -8.65
CA GLU A 102 3.30 17.94 -8.75
C GLU A 102 4.26 18.49 -7.69
N PHE A 103 4.14 18.01 -6.45
CA PHE A 103 5.07 18.36 -5.37
C PHE A 103 6.52 17.99 -5.70
N LEU A 104 6.75 16.77 -6.22
CA LEU A 104 8.09 16.33 -6.63
C LEU A 104 8.64 17.15 -7.80
N PHE A 105 7.77 17.53 -8.75
CA PHE A 105 8.14 18.42 -9.85
C PHE A 105 8.57 19.81 -9.36
N MET A 106 7.82 20.41 -8.44
CA MET A 106 8.16 21.70 -7.83
C MET A 106 9.49 21.67 -7.05
N LYS A 107 9.91 20.49 -6.58
CA LYS A 107 11.21 20.28 -5.93
C LYS A 107 12.37 20.06 -6.92
N GLY A 108 12.14 20.25 -8.22
CA GLY A 108 13.16 20.18 -9.26
C GLY A 108 13.40 18.79 -9.83
N ILE A 109 12.56 17.80 -9.51
CA ILE A 109 12.61 16.48 -10.15
C ILE A 109 11.94 16.59 -11.51
N SER A 110 12.66 16.24 -12.58
CA SER A 110 12.09 16.25 -13.94
C SER A 110 10.88 15.33 -14.03
N LYS A 111 9.83 15.75 -14.74
CA LYS A 111 8.59 14.96 -14.91
C LYS A 111 8.87 13.52 -15.39
N ASN A 112 9.87 13.35 -16.24
CA ASN A 112 10.26 12.06 -16.82
C ASN A 112 10.99 11.13 -15.81
N GLN A 113 11.39 11.64 -14.66
CA GLN A 113 12.10 10.91 -13.59
C GLN A 113 11.19 10.62 -12.38
N ILE A 114 9.97 11.14 -12.35
CA ILE A 114 9.04 10.92 -11.24
C ILE A 114 8.45 9.51 -11.37
N LYS A 115 9.11 8.56 -10.70
CA LYS A 115 8.51 7.28 -10.35
C LYS A 115 8.03 7.39 -8.90
N ILE A 116 6.73 7.19 -8.67
CA ILE A 116 6.24 7.03 -7.30
C ILE A 116 6.77 5.67 -6.83
N PRO A 117 7.56 5.62 -5.75
CA PRO A 117 8.05 4.34 -5.25
C PRO A 117 6.86 3.52 -4.75
N ARG A 118 6.70 2.31 -5.30
CA ARG A 118 5.68 1.35 -4.84
C ARG A 118 5.91 0.93 -3.38
N VAL A 119 7.15 1.06 -2.92
CA VAL A 119 7.56 0.90 -1.52
C VAL A 119 8.20 2.22 -1.04
N VAL A 120 7.45 3.04 -0.32
CA VAL A 120 7.97 4.29 0.23
C VAL A 120 8.82 3.98 1.45
N THR A 121 10.13 4.08 1.31
CA THR A 121 11.05 3.78 2.42
C THR A 121 11.60 5.03 3.12
N THR A 122 11.56 6.24 2.55
CA THR A 122 12.40 7.31 3.15
C THR A 122 12.01 8.77 2.92
N ASN A 123 11.08 9.14 2.03
CA ASN A 123 10.79 10.56 1.79
C ASN A 123 9.62 11.06 2.65
N LYS A 124 9.95 11.64 3.82
CA LYS A 124 8.98 12.21 4.78
C LYS A 124 8.05 13.25 4.17
N ASN A 125 8.51 14.03 3.19
CA ASN A 125 7.67 15.06 2.55
C ASN A 125 6.60 14.44 1.66
N VAL A 126 6.94 13.37 0.93
CA VAL A 126 5.98 12.61 0.11
C VAL A 126 4.94 11.94 0.99
N LEU A 127 5.37 11.32 2.09
CA LEU A 127 4.46 10.76 3.09
C LEU A 127 3.54 11.84 3.65
N GLY A 128 4.03 13.04 3.96
CA GLY A 128 3.19 14.15 4.42
C GLY A 128 2.06 14.52 3.46
N VAL A 129 2.32 14.56 2.14
CA VAL A 129 1.27 14.82 1.14
C VAL A 129 0.24 13.68 1.14
N ILE A 130 0.70 12.43 1.16
CA ILE A 130 -0.20 11.25 1.18
C ILE A 130 -1.06 11.24 2.45
N GLU A 131 -0.45 11.52 3.60
CA GLU A 131 -1.09 11.55 4.92
C GLU A 131 -2.19 12.61 5.02
N ASN A 132 -1.99 13.75 4.36
CA ASN A 132 -2.95 14.85 4.37
C ASN A 132 -4.17 14.62 3.44
N ASN A 133 -4.15 13.59 2.60
CA ASN A 133 -5.24 13.31 1.65
C ASN A 133 -5.90 11.95 1.92
N LYS A 134 -5.88 11.52 3.19
CA LYS A 134 -6.60 10.32 3.63
C LYS A 134 -8.10 10.59 3.62
N LEU A 135 -8.86 9.61 3.13
CA LEU A 135 -10.31 9.62 3.25
C LEU A 135 -10.72 9.17 4.65
N ASP A 136 -11.67 9.89 5.23
CA ASP A 136 -12.47 9.42 6.36
C ASP A 136 -13.67 8.65 5.80
N TYR A 137 -13.80 7.37 6.18
CA TYR A 137 -14.85 6.47 5.72
C TYR A 137 -15.42 5.67 6.88
#